data_AF-X0U6E1-F1
#
_entry.id   AF-X0U6E1-F1
#
_cell.length_a   1.000
_cell.length_b   1.000
_cell.length_c   1.000
_cell.angle_alpha   90.00
_cell.angle_beta   90.00
_cell.angle_gamma   90.00
#
_symmetry.space_group_name_H-M   'P 1'
#
loop_
_entity.id
_entity.type
_entity.pdbx_description
1 polymer ?
#
loop_
_entity_poly.entity_id
_entity_poly.type
_entity_poly.pdbx_seq_one_letter_code
_entity_poly.pdbx_strand_id
1 'polypeptide(L)'
;MESVLAFVEDKEAAIHELIRMTKPGGYVGLNETYWTELPSPELLSYSLEIGPQIITEAEWRAIWEAMPLEARTIQTLALEAKQELRDRIKWIGWRSILPAWGRVIKLLLTNRRSRDAIKQQLDTPTELAKFLGYALFVGRKPLPPADRSSDYSPGCHAEF
;
A
#
# COMPACT_ATOMS: atom_id res chain seq x y z
N MET A 1 0.42 -9.90 1.90
CA MET A 1 0.36 -8.71 1.04
C MET A 1 0.70 -7.55 1.94
N GLU A 2 1.44 -6.57 1.46
CA GLU A 2 2.06 -5.55 2.31
C GLU A 2 1.48 -4.19 1.97
N SER A 3 0.61 -3.69 2.84
CA SER A 3 0.13 -2.30 2.88
C SER A 3 0.84 -1.64 4.06
N VAL A 4 1.80 -0.78 3.75
CA VAL A 4 2.74 -0.24 4.75
C VAL A 4 2.18 1.05 5.34
N LEU A 5 1.60 1.91 4.51
CA LEU A 5 1.08 3.20 4.98
C LEU A 5 -0.23 3.07 5.75
N ALA A 6 -0.91 1.92 5.70
CA ALA A 6 -2.05 1.66 6.57
C ALA A 6 -1.69 1.74 8.07
N PHE A 7 -0.43 1.44 8.44
CA PHE A 7 0.07 1.55 9.81
C PHE A 7 0.53 2.96 10.19
N VAL A 8 0.58 3.89 9.24
CA VAL A 8 0.95 5.28 9.51
C VAL A 8 -0.32 6.09 9.74
N GLU A 9 -0.36 6.80 10.86
CA GLU A 9 -1.48 7.66 11.23
C GLU A 9 -1.60 8.83 10.23
N ASP A 10 -0.53 9.60 10.06
CA ASP A 10 -0.46 10.70 9.08
C ASP A 10 0.03 10.20 7.71
N LYS A 11 -0.93 9.74 6.90
CA LYS A 11 -0.68 9.22 5.54
C LYS A 11 -0.21 10.31 4.58
N GLU A 12 -0.70 11.55 4.73
CA GLU A 12 -0.31 12.68 3.89
C GLU A 12 1.17 13.03 4.09
N ALA A 13 1.59 13.20 5.35
CA ALA A 13 2.99 13.48 5.67
C ALA A 13 3.92 12.37 5.18
N ALA A 14 3.52 11.10 5.33
CA ALA A 14 4.30 9.98 4.82
C ALA A 14 4.48 10.03 3.30
N ILE A 15 3.43 10.33 2.54
CA ILE A 15 3.52 10.44 1.09
C ILE A 15 4.36 11.65 0.68
N HIS A 16 4.22 12.78 1.36
CA HIS A 16 5.09 13.95 1.14
C HIS A 16 6.57 13.60 1.33
N GLU A 17 6.91 12.79 2.34
CA GLU A 17 8.28 12.36 2.58
C GLU A 17 8.80 11.42 1.48
N LEU A 18 7.97 10.50 0.98
CA LEU A 18 8.29 9.66 -0.18
C LEU A 18 8.55 10.50 -1.44
N ILE A 19 7.73 11.51 -1.69
CA ILE A 19 7.91 12.46 -2.80
C ILE A 19 9.20 13.26 -2.60
N ARG A 20 9.50 13.72 -1.38
CA ARG A 20 10.72 14.47 -1.06
C ARG A 20 11.97 13.66 -1.42
N MET A 21 11.98 12.38 -1.05
CA MET A 21 13.09 11.44 -1.31
C MET A 21 13.19 11.00 -2.77
N THR A 22 12.10 11.08 -3.51
CA THR A 22 12.10 10.73 -4.93
C THR A 22 12.87 11.78 -5.74
N LYS A 23 13.76 11.34 -6.64
CA LYS A 23 14.46 12.23 -7.57
C LYS A 23 13.46 12.96 -8.49
N PRO A 24 13.73 14.20 -8.93
CA PRO A 24 12.87 14.86 -9.91
C PRO A 24 12.69 14.01 -11.18
N GLY A 25 11.47 13.96 -11.71
CA GLY A 25 11.10 13.08 -12.81
C GLY A 25 10.99 11.58 -12.45
N GLY A 26 11.30 11.18 -11.23
CA GLY A 26 11.16 9.81 -10.72
C GLY A 26 9.71 9.46 -10.36
N TYR A 27 9.46 8.18 -10.11
CA TYR A 27 8.12 7.67 -9.79
C TYR A 27 8.02 7.27 -8.32
N VAL A 28 6.85 7.55 -7.74
CA VAL A 28 6.39 7.01 -6.46
C VAL A 28 5.30 5.98 -6.77
N GLY A 29 5.40 4.80 -6.16
CA GLY A 29 4.44 3.72 -6.28
C GLY A 29 4.03 3.20 -4.92
N LEU A 30 2.73 3.04 -4.68
CA LEU A 30 2.17 2.51 -3.43
C LEU A 30 1.19 1.37 -3.73
N ASN A 31 1.23 0.33 -2.91
CA ASN A 31 0.21 -0.72 -2.89
C ASN A 31 -0.45 -0.69 -1.52
N GLU A 32 -1.68 -0.18 -1.47
CA GLU A 32 -2.37 0.02 -0.20
C GLU A 32 -3.70 -0.70 -0.16
N THR A 33 -4.01 -1.22 1.03
CA THR A 33 -5.30 -1.81 1.32
C THR A 33 -6.33 -0.72 1.58
N TYR A 34 -7.57 -0.95 1.15
CA TYR A 34 -8.68 -0.05 1.39
C TYR A 34 -9.99 -0.83 1.65
N TRP A 35 -10.96 -0.16 2.27
CA TRP A 35 -12.32 -0.68 2.39
C TRP A 35 -13.10 -0.51 1.09
N THR A 36 -13.47 -1.61 0.42
CA THR A 36 -14.33 -1.59 -0.77
C THR A 36 -15.73 -1.10 -0.44
N GLU A 37 -16.23 -1.51 0.73
CA GLU A 37 -17.42 -1.00 1.39
C GLU A 37 -17.11 -0.89 2.88
N LEU A 38 -17.68 0.11 3.57
CA LEU A 38 -17.44 0.30 4.99
C LEU A 38 -18.09 -0.85 5.78
N PRO A 39 -17.33 -1.64 6.56
CA PRO A 39 -17.90 -2.69 7.40
C PRO A 39 -18.80 -2.10 8.48
N SER A 40 -19.63 -2.94 9.12
CA SER A 40 -20.39 -2.52 10.29
C SER A 40 -19.44 -2.05 11.41
N PRO A 41 -19.87 -1.15 12.32
CA PRO A 41 -19.05 -0.68 13.43
C PRO A 41 -18.48 -1.81 14.30
N GLU A 42 -19.24 -2.90 14.48
CA GLU A 42 -18.81 -4.10 15.17
C GLU A 42 -17.66 -4.82 14.45
N LEU A 43 -17.68 -4.89 13.12
CA LEU A 43 -16.60 -5.48 12.34
C LEU A 43 -15.36 -4.56 12.32
N LEU A 44 -15.58 -3.25 12.20
CA LEU A 44 -14.51 -2.25 12.22
C LEU A 44 -13.72 -2.26 13.54
N SER A 45 -14.35 -2.51 14.69
CA SER A 45 -13.64 -2.55 15.97
C SER A 45 -12.56 -3.64 16.02
N TYR A 46 -12.80 -4.81 15.40
CA TYR A 46 -11.77 -5.85 15.29
C TYR A 46 -10.56 -5.41 14.46
N SER A 47 -10.78 -4.61 13.40
CA SER A 47 -9.67 -4.08 12.59
C SER A 47 -8.82 -3.07 13.39
N LEU A 48 -9.46 -2.23 14.21
CA LEU A 48 -8.76 -1.23 15.02
C LEU A 48 -8.02 -1.85 16.22
N GLU A 49 -8.53 -2.95 16.77
CA GLU A 49 -7.90 -3.66 17.89
C GLU A 49 -6.68 -4.49 17.46
N ILE A 50 -6.67 -4.99 16.22
CA ILE A 50 -5.70 -5.98 15.74
C ILE A 50 -4.73 -5.39 14.70
N GLY A 51 -5.07 -4.26 14.08
CA GLY A 51 -4.45 -3.86 12.82
C GLY A 51 -4.42 -2.37 12.50
N PRO A 52 -4.05 -2.06 11.25
CA PRO A 52 -3.85 -0.68 10.78
C PRO A 52 -5.17 0.10 10.61
N GLN A 53 -5.06 1.42 10.60
CA GLN A 53 -6.18 2.30 10.25
C GLN A 53 -6.37 2.31 8.73
N ILE A 54 -7.16 1.35 8.26
CA ILE A 54 -7.56 1.22 6.86
C ILE A 54 -8.65 2.27 6.55
N ILE A 55 -8.46 2.99 5.44
CA ILE A 55 -9.39 4.01 4.94
C ILE A 55 -10.06 3.52 3.65
N THR A 56 -11.09 4.23 3.21
CA THR A 56 -11.81 3.92 1.96
C THR A 56 -11.00 4.29 0.71
N GLU A 57 -11.42 3.78 -0.45
CA GLU A 57 -10.82 4.18 -1.74
C GLU A 57 -10.90 5.70 -1.96
N ALA A 58 -12.03 6.31 -1.59
CA ALA A 58 -12.28 7.73 -1.79
C ALA A 58 -11.32 8.59 -0.97
N GLU A 59 -11.05 8.20 0.27
CA GLU A 59 -10.08 8.89 1.13
C GLU A 59 -8.65 8.76 0.58
N TRP A 60 -8.24 7.55 0.18
CA TRP A 60 -6.95 7.36 -0.48
C TRP A 60 -6.81 8.19 -1.75
N ARG A 61 -7.87 8.23 -2.58
CA ARG A 61 -7.91 9.02 -3.81
C ARG A 61 -7.78 10.51 -3.52
N ALA A 62 -8.49 11.03 -2.53
CA ALA A 62 -8.42 12.43 -2.14
C ALA A 62 -7.00 12.82 -1.70
N ILE A 63 -6.36 12.00 -0.86
CA ILE A 63 -4.96 12.17 -0.45
C ILE A 63 -4.05 12.19 -1.68
N TRP A 64 -4.19 11.20 -2.58
CA TRP A 64 -3.33 11.07 -3.75
C TRP A 64 -3.48 12.22 -4.75
N GLU A 65 -4.69 12.72 -4.95
CA GLU A 65 -5.00 13.84 -5.84
C GLU A 65 -4.54 15.20 -5.27
N ALA A 66 -4.38 15.31 -3.95
CA ALA A 66 -3.79 16.48 -3.32
C ALA A 66 -2.25 16.56 -3.48
N MET A 67 -1.58 15.43 -3.80
CA MET A 67 -0.13 15.38 -3.91
C MET A 67 0.40 16.10 -5.16
N PRO A 68 1.58 16.76 -5.07
CA PRO A 68 2.23 17.44 -6.20
C PRO A 68 2.91 16.43 -7.15
N LEU A 69 2.11 15.54 -7.73
CA LEU A 69 2.53 14.48 -8.65
C LEU A 69 1.86 14.67 -10.02
N GLU A 70 2.61 14.39 -11.07
CA GLU A 70 2.14 14.32 -12.45
C GLU A 70 1.82 12.87 -12.84
N ALA A 71 1.13 12.66 -13.97
CA ALA A 71 0.83 11.34 -14.53
C ALA A 71 0.24 10.35 -13.50
N ARG A 72 -0.65 10.86 -12.64
CA ARG A 72 -1.26 10.11 -11.54
C ARG A 72 -2.19 9.03 -12.08
N THR A 73 -1.99 7.80 -11.62
CA THR A 73 -2.84 6.65 -11.93
C THR A 73 -3.21 5.94 -10.63
N ILE A 74 -4.47 5.53 -10.52
CA ILE A 74 -4.97 4.68 -9.43
C ILE A 74 -5.61 3.46 -10.09
N GLN A 75 -5.14 2.27 -9.77
CA GLN A 75 -5.72 1.01 -10.24
C GLN A 75 -6.23 0.21 -9.04
N THR A 76 -7.53 -0.02 -9.00
CA THR A 76 -8.16 -0.89 -7.99
C THR A 76 -8.12 -2.34 -8.44
N LEU A 77 -7.76 -3.22 -7.51
CA LEU A 77 -7.64 -4.65 -7.69
C LEU A 77 -8.50 -5.30 -6.62
N ALA A 78 -9.58 -5.95 -7.05
CA ALA A 78 -10.43 -6.73 -6.17
C ALA A 78 -9.68 -7.98 -5.70
N LEU A 79 -9.77 -8.27 -4.40
CA LEU A 79 -9.24 -9.49 -3.84
C LEU A 79 -10.14 -10.68 -4.16
N GLU A 80 -9.70 -11.55 -5.05
CA GLU A 80 -10.16 -12.93 -5.02
C GLU A 80 -9.25 -13.76 -4.11
N ALA A 81 -9.61 -13.88 -2.83
CA ALA A 81 -8.82 -14.57 -1.81
C ALA A 81 -8.39 -16.01 -2.23
N LYS A 82 -9.24 -16.71 -2.98
CA LYS A 82 -8.92 -18.06 -3.51
C LYS A 82 -7.83 -18.02 -4.57
N GLN A 83 -7.83 -17.01 -5.43
CA GLN A 83 -6.85 -16.85 -6.49
C GLN A 83 -5.50 -16.41 -5.90
N GLU A 84 -5.50 -15.48 -4.94
CA GLU A 84 -4.29 -15.06 -4.25
C GLU A 84 -3.61 -16.22 -3.49
N LEU A 85 -4.39 -17.05 -2.78
CA LEU A 85 -3.88 -18.23 -2.10
C LEU A 85 -3.25 -19.22 -3.08
N ARG A 86 -3.91 -19.46 -4.22
CA ARG A 86 -3.39 -20.35 -5.28
C ARG A 86 -2.09 -19.82 -5.86
N ASP A 87 -2.02 -18.53 -6.17
CA ASP A 87 -0.83 -17.90 -6.75
C ASP A 87 0.35 -17.92 -5.77
N ARG A 88 0.10 -17.66 -4.49
CA ARG A 88 1.11 -17.81 -3.43
C ARG A 88 1.62 -19.24 -3.30
N ILE A 89 0.71 -20.23 -3.30
CA ILE A 89 1.09 -21.65 -3.24
C ILE A 89 1.91 -22.05 -4.47
N LYS A 90 1.55 -21.57 -5.66
CA LYS A 90 2.27 -21.81 -6.91
C LYS A 90 3.66 -21.19 -6.89
N TRP A 91 3.79 -19.97 -6.36
CA TRP A 91 5.07 -19.25 -6.25
C TRP A 91 6.02 -19.88 -5.21
N ILE A 92 5.51 -20.21 -4.01
CA ILE A 92 6.31 -20.81 -2.92
C ILE A 92 6.66 -22.27 -3.21
N GLY A 93 5.75 -22.98 -3.89
CA GLY A 93 5.87 -24.39 -4.23
C GLY A 93 5.51 -25.34 -3.07
N TRP A 94 4.74 -26.38 -3.39
CA TRP A 94 4.26 -27.39 -2.42
C TRP A 94 5.37 -28.07 -1.61
N ARG A 95 6.56 -28.23 -2.20
CA ARG A 95 7.72 -28.86 -1.55
C ARG A 95 8.25 -28.06 -0.36
N SER A 96 8.12 -26.72 -0.39
CA SER A 96 8.53 -25.83 0.70
C SER A 96 7.44 -25.72 1.78
N ILE A 97 6.18 -25.86 1.38
CA ILE A 97 4.99 -25.70 2.24
C ILE A 97 4.85 -26.84 3.24
N LEU A 98 4.98 -28.10 2.80
CA LEU A 98 4.80 -29.28 3.65
C LEU A 98 5.68 -29.30 4.92
N PRO A 99 7.01 -29.10 4.85
CA PRO A 99 7.85 -29.07 6.05
C PRO A 99 7.59 -27.83 6.92
N ALA A 100 7.13 -26.71 6.36
CA ALA A 100 6.70 -25.55 7.14
C ALA A 100 5.43 -25.86 7.95
N TRP A 101 4.44 -26.53 7.35
CA TRP A 101 3.23 -26.97 8.05
C TRP A 101 3.53 -27.92 9.21
N GLY A 102 4.45 -28.87 9.03
CA GLY A 102 4.88 -29.75 10.12
C GLY A 102 5.45 -28.99 11.33
N ARG A 103 6.21 -27.91 11.08
CA ARG A 103 6.72 -27.03 12.15
C ARG A 103 5.61 -26.24 12.84
N VAL A 104 4.63 -25.73 12.09
CA VAL A 104 3.46 -25.02 12.65
C VAL A 104 2.61 -25.94 13.53
N ILE A 105 2.32 -27.17 13.07
CA ILE A 105 1.57 -28.16 13.85
C ILE A 105 2.31 -28.50 15.14
N LYS A 106 3.63 -28.76 15.06
CA LYS A 106 4.46 -29.00 16.25
C LYS A 106 4.41 -27.83 17.22
N LEU A 107 4.51 -26.59 16.73
CA LEU A 107 4.44 -25.38 17.55
C LEU A 107 3.09 -25.21 18.24
N LEU A 108 1.99 -25.46 17.52
CA LEU A 108 0.63 -25.43 18.07
C LEU A 108 0.39 -26.49 19.16
N LEU A 109 1.00 -27.67 19.02
CA LEU A 109 0.89 -28.74 20.01
C LEU A 109 1.75 -28.46 21.26
N THR A 110 2.94 -27.89 21.08
CA THR A 110 3.94 -27.71 22.15
C THR A 110 3.81 -26.41 22.93
N ASN A 111 3.27 -25.34 22.33
CA ASN A 111 3.21 -24.02 22.95
C ASN A 111 1.77 -23.52 23.09
N ARG A 112 1.24 -23.50 24.33
CA ARG A 112 -0.10 -22.95 24.63
C ARG A 112 -0.24 -21.48 24.27
N ARG A 113 0.78 -20.65 24.52
CA ARG A 113 0.74 -19.22 24.19
C ARG A 113 0.61 -18.99 22.69
N SER A 114 1.32 -19.77 21.87
CA SER A 114 1.18 -19.71 20.42
C SER A 114 -0.19 -20.18 19.94
N ARG A 115 -0.77 -21.19 20.59
CA ARG A 115 -2.12 -21.66 20.30
C ARG A 115 -3.16 -20.60 20.60
N ASP A 116 -3.06 -19.93 21.74
CA ASP A 116 -4.02 -18.91 22.15
C ASP A 116 -3.93 -17.66 21.25
N ALA A 117 -2.72 -17.25 20.87
CA ALA A 117 -2.52 -16.18 19.89
C ALA A 117 -3.09 -16.52 18.50
N ILE A 118 -2.92 -17.75 18.03
CA ILE A 118 -3.48 -18.21 16.75
C ILE A 118 -5.00 -18.30 16.82
N LYS A 119 -5.57 -18.73 17.96
CA LYS A 119 -7.02 -18.70 18.17
C LYS A 119 -7.58 -17.30 18.09
N GLN A 120 -6.96 -16.32 18.77
CA GLN A 120 -7.38 -14.92 18.69
C GLN A 120 -7.35 -14.39 17.24
N GLN A 121 -6.37 -14.78 16.43
CA GLN A 121 -6.35 -14.42 15.01
C GLN A 121 -7.41 -15.15 14.17
N LEU A 122 -7.72 -16.42 14.49
CA LEU A 122 -8.78 -17.18 13.81
C LEU A 122 -10.19 -16.74 14.21
N ASP A 123 -10.36 -16.19 15.41
CA ASP A 123 -11.62 -15.61 15.89
C ASP A 123 -11.93 -14.26 15.19
N THR A 124 -10.99 -13.70 14.42
CA THR A 124 -11.25 -12.56 13.56
C THR A 124 -12.20 -12.99 12.43
N PRO A 125 -13.36 -12.33 12.27
CA PRO A 125 -14.33 -12.73 11.25
C PRO A 125 -13.73 -12.73 9.85
N THR A 126 -13.69 -13.89 9.19
CA THR A 126 -13.23 -14.03 7.79
C THR A 126 -14.02 -13.13 6.83
N GLU A 127 -15.22 -12.73 7.22
CA GLU A 127 -16.08 -11.77 6.53
C GLU A 127 -15.41 -10.39 6.35
N LEU A 128 -14.54 -9.97 7.29
CA LEU A 128 -13.78 -8.72 7.16
C LEU A 128 -12.94 -8.68 5.88
N ALA A 129 -12.35 -9.81 5.49
CA ALA A 129 -11.52 -9.90 4.29
C ALA A 129 -12.31 -9.65 2.99
N LYS A 130 -13.65 -9.79 3.00
CA LYS A 130 -14.51 -9.50 1.84
C LYS A 130 -14.65 -8.01 1.56
N PHE A 131 -14.46 -7.18 2.59
CA PHE A 131 -14.52 -5.72 2.51
C PHE A 131 -13.16 -5.11 2.16
N LEU A 132 -12.12 -5.92 1.99
CA LEU A 132 -10.77 -5.44 1.67
C LEU A 132 -10.53 -5.49 0.16
N GLY A 133 -10.03 -4.38 -0.38
CA GLY A 133 -9.49 -4.26 -1.73
C GLY A 133 -8.06 -3.73 -1.69
N TYR A 134 -7.38 -3.75 -2.84
CA TYR A 134 -6.07 -3.12 -3.01
C TYR A 134 -6.09 -2.08 -4.10
N ALA A 135 -5.42 -0.96 -3.84
CA ALA A 135 -5.23 0.08 -4.83
C ALA A 135 -3.73 0.28 -5.07
N LEU A 136 -3.36 0.25 -6.35
CA LEU A 136 -2.04 0.60 -6.83
C LEU A 136 -2.04 2.08 -7.23
N PHE A 137 -1.25 2.89 -6.53
CA PHE A 137 -1.07 4.30 -6.81
C PHE A 137 0.28 4.50 -7.49
N VAL A 138 0.29 5.20 -8.62
CA VAL A 138 1.52 5.53 -9.35
C VAL A 138 1.48 6.99 -9.76
N GLY A 139 2.58 7.70 -9.51
CA GLY A 139 2.68 9.12 -9.80
C GLY A 139 4.12 9.53 -10.01
N ARG A 140 4.33 10.52 -10.87
CA ARG A 140 5.65 11.02 -11.22
C ARG A 140 5.92 12.34 -10.52
N LYS A 141 7.06 12.45 -9.84
CA LYS A 141 7.52 13.74 -9.31
C LYS A 141 7.84 14.67 -10.48
N PRO A 142 7.32 15.91 -10.49
CA PRO A 142 7.60 16.85 -11.56
C PRO A 142 9.10 17.10 -11.72
N LEU A 143 9.51 17.46 -12.93
CA LEU A 143 10.84 18.00 -13.15
C LEU A 143 10.92 19.41 -12.53
N PRO A 144 12.10 19.87 -12.09
CA PRO A 144 12.26 21.26 -11.71
C PRO A 144 11.96 22.14 -12.92
N PRO A 145 11.41 23.35 -12.74
CA PRO A 145 11.27 24.30 -13.84
C PRO A 145 12.62 24.48 -14.54
N ALA A 146 12.64 24.43 -15.87
CA ALA A 146 13.85 24.76 -16.61
C ALA A 146 14.28 26.20 -16.26
N ASP A 147 15.54 26.38 -15.90
CA ASP A 147 16.11 27.66 -15.52
C ASP A 147 15.88 28.68 -16.66
N ARG A 148 15.15 29.76 -16.39
CA ARG A 148 14.92 30.86 -17.35
C ARG A 148 16.14 31.79 -17.39
N SER A 149 17.34 31.25 -17.52
CA SER A 149 18.60 32.01 -17.44
C SER A 149 19.47 31.90 -18.70
N SER A 150 18.88 31.68 -19.88
CA SER A 150 19.65 31.73 -21.14
C SER A 150 19.06 32.62 -22.25
N ASP A 151 18.22 33.60 -21.90
CA ASP A 151 17.91 34.73 -22.78
C ASP A 151 18.82 35.92 -22.44
N TYR A 152 20.13 35.75 -22.64
CA TYR A 152 21.05 36.86 -22.79
C TYR A 152 21.61 36.81 -24.21
N SER A 153 20.91 37.45 -25.15
CA SER A 153 21.46 37.78 -26.47
C SER A 153 22.40 38.98 -26.30
N PRO A 154 23.73 38.86 -26.53
CA PRO A 154 24.56 40.04 -26.64
C PRO A 154 24.17 40.79 -27.90
N GLY A 155 23.81 42.07 -27.73
CA GLY A 155 23.41 42.96 -28.80
C GLY A 155 24.45 43.01 -29.92
N CYS A 156 23.95 42.91 -31.15
CA CYS A 156 24.66 43.16 -32.38
C CYS A 156 25.23 44.59 -32.37
N HIS A 157 26.54 44.73 -32.16
CA HIS A 157 27.24 45.97 -32.44
C HIS A 157 27.55 46.02 -33.94
N ALA A 158 26.79 46.85 -34.66
CA ALA A 158 27.19 47.36 -35.96
C ALA A 158 28.24 48.45 -35.73
N GLU A 159 29.43 48.28 -36.29
CA GLU A 159 30.40 49.36 -36.48
C GLU A 159 30.48 49.72 -37.96
N PHE A 160 30.53 51.03 -38.19
CA PHE A 160 30.53 51.76 -39.45
C PHE A 160 31.87 51.69 -40.18
#